data_AF-A0A1F4XMT6-F1
#
_entry.id   AF-A0A1F4XMT6-F1
#
_cell.length_a   1.000
_cell.length_b   1.000
_cell.length_c   1.000
_cell.angle_alpha   90.00
_cell.angle_beta   90.00
_cell.angle_gamma   90.00
#
_symmetry.space_group_name_H-M   'P 1'
#
loop_
_entity.id
_entity.type
_entity.pdbx_description
1 polymer ?
#
loop_
_entity_poly.entity_id
_entity_poly.type
_entity_poly.pdbx_seq_one_letter_code
_entity_poly.pdbx_strand_id
1 'polypeptide(L)'
;MLEEEAERLNRIEAELQGRVVGQNEAVQKVSDAVKRSRAGISDPNRPIASFMFLGPTGVGKTELTKALAGFMFDDEKALIRVDMSEYMEKHSVSKIIGAPPGYVGHEEGGALTELVRHRPYAVLLFDEIEKAHPEVFNILLQVLDAGTLTDAKGRKVNFRNTIIIMTSNVGAQYIDKMEQLGFATRGVGAEADYVMAKEKVEQSLKDSFRPEFLNRIDEIIIFNILSPDAVKEIVGIQVKEVVERLAGKDITLAINPAVYGYLAKEGYNPHYGARPLRRLIQDKILTKVASLMVSRGVLSGGTITVDVSSKNATPAGGQEFTFDVKKGGKRMTKAVASGILQEVAR
;
A
#
# COMPACT_ATOMS: atom_id res chain seq x y z
N MET A 1 23.61 -1.80 19.54
CA MET A 1 23.26 -0.77 18.53
C MET A 1 23.62 -1.19 17.11
N LEU A 2 24.90 -1.35 16.71
CA LEU A 2 25.24 -1.79 15.34
C LEU A 2 24.86 -3.25 15.05
N GLU A 3 25.11 -4.18 15.99
CA GLU A 3 24.66 -5.58 15.84
C GLU A 3 23.13 -5.68 15.79
N GLU A 4 22.42 -4.91 16.63
CA GLU A 4 20.95 -4.89 16.64
C GLU A 4 20.37 -4.33 15.32
N GLU A 5 20.98 -3.29 14.74
CA GLU A 5 20.56 -2.75 13.43
C GLU A 5 20.85 -3.75 12.30
N ALA A 6 22.01 -4.43 12.34
CA ALA A 6 22.35 -5.46 11.36
C ALA A 6 21.39 -6.66 11.43
N GLU A 7 21.08 -7.15 12.63
CA GLU A 7 20.11 -8.24 12.83
C GLU A 7 18.71 -7.83 12.37
N ARG A 8 18.30 -6.60 12.66
CA ARG A 8 17.03 -6.05 12.18
C ARG A 8 17.00 -6.02 10.65
N LEU A 9 18.03 -5.47 10.01
CA LEU A 9 18.14 -5.39 8.54
C LEU A 9 18.21 -6.77 7.87
N ASN A 10 18.73 -7.79 8.55
CA ASN A 10 18.70 -9.16 8.03
C ASN A 10 17.27 -9.72 7.92
N ARG A 11 16.31 -9.20 8.70
CA ARG A 11 14.91 -9.63 8.69
C ARG A 11 14.00 -8.76 7.82
N ILE A 12 14.50 -7.68 7.22
CA ILE A 12 13.68 -6.73 6.45
C ILE A 12 12.81 -7.43 5.40
N GLU A 13 13.36 -8.37 4.65
CA GLU A 13 12.63 -9.05 3.58
C GLU A 13 11.45 -9.86 4.14
N ALA A 14 11.68 -10.62 5.21
CA ALA A 14 10.64 -11.43 5.86
C ALA A 14 9.55 -10.55 6.50
N GLU A 15 9.93 -9.44 7.15
CA GLU A 15 8.97 -8.52 7.75
C GLU A 15 8.12 -7.80 6.69
N LEU A 16 8.71 -7.41 5.56
CA LEU A 16 7.99 -6.84 4.44
C LEU A 16 7.08 -7.87 3.75
N GLN A 17 7.55 -9.11 3.52
CA GLN A 17 6.76 -10.19 2.93
C GLN A 17 5.54 -10.56 3.79
N GLY A 18 5.66 -10.46 5.13
CA GLY A 18 4.53 -10.68 6.04
C GLY A 18 3.35 -9.72 5.83
N ARG A 19 3.56 -8.61 5.11
CA ARG A 19 2.53 -7.62 4.76
C ARG A 19 2.25 -7.54 3.26
N VAL A 20 3.27 -7.72 2.43
CA VAL A 20 3.21 -7.54 0.99
C VAL A 20 3.23 -8.90 0.30
N VAL A 21 2.04 -9.39 -0.01
CA VAL A 21 1.84 -10.73 -0.56
C VAL A 21 2.02 -10.72 -2.09
N GLY A 22 2.72 -11.73 -2.61
CA GLY A 22 2.83 -12.00 -4.04
C GLY A 22 3.81 -11.10 -4.80
N GLN A 23 4.58 -10.26 -4.10
CA GLN A 23 5.52 -9.30 -4.70
C GLN A 23 6.97 -9.55 -4.27
N ASN A 24 7.39 -10.81 -4.26
CA ASN A 24 8.68 -11.23 -3.69
C ASN A 24 9.87 -10.51 -4.32
N GLU A 25 9.90 -10.37 -5.65
CA GLU A 25 10.97 -9.66 -6.35
C GLU A 25 11.03 -8.17 -5.96
N ALA A 26 9.87 -7.52 -5.83
CA ALA A 26 9.80 -6.12 -5.40
C ALA A 26 10.32 -5.95 -3.96
N VAL A 27 9.91 -6.84 -3.06
CA VAL A 27 10.36 -6.83 -1.66
C VAL A 27 11.87 -7.07 -1.58
N GLN A 28 12.40 -8.02 -2.35
CA GLN A 28 13.82 -8.32 -2.41
C GLN A 28 14.64 -7.11 -2.89
N LYS A 29 14.26 -6.50 -4.03
CA LYS A 29 14.95 -5.32 -4.58
C LYS A 29 14.96 -4.13 -3.61
N VAL A 30 13.82 -3.86 -2.95
CA VAL A 30 13.74 -2.82 -1.91
C VAL A 30 14.65 -3.15 -0.73
N SER A 31 14.63 -4.40 -0.27
CA SER A 31 15.45 -4.87 0.85
C SER A 31 16.94 -4.71 0.55
N ASP A 32 17.38 -5.10 -0.64
CA ASP A 32 18.78 -5.03 -1.05
C ASP A 32 19.27 -3.58 -1.18
N ALA A 33 18.47 -2.69 -1.77
CA ALA A 33 18.81 -1.27 -1.88
C ALA A 33 18.97 -0.61 -0.49
N VAL A 34 18.07 -0.91 0.45
CA VAL A 34 18.14 -0.42 1.82
C VAL A 34 19.39 -0.96 2.54
N LYS A 35 19.67 -2.26 2.41
CA LYS A 35 20.87 -2.88 2.99
C LYS A 35 22.15 -2.23 2.45
N ARG A 36 22.26 -1.99 1.13
CA ARG A 36 23.41 -1.30 0.52
C ARG A 36 23.66 0.08 1.14
N SER A 37 22.58 0.84 1.34
CA SER A 37 22.64 2.17 1.94
C SER A 37 23.11 2.11 3.40
N ARG A 38 22.51 1.23 4.20
CA ARG A 38 22.84 1.07 5.62
C ARG A 38 24.21 0.46 5.88
N ALA A 39 24.71 -0.35 4.96
CA ALA A 39 26.09 -0.85 4.98
C ALA A 39 27.12 0.23 4.60
N GLY A 40 26.70 1.45 4.25
CA GLY A 40 27.60 2.53 3.84
C GLY A 40 28.22 2.34 2.46
N ILE A 41 27.63 1.49 1.62
CA ILE A 41 28.10 1.20 0.26
C ILE A 41 27.57 2.23 -0.75
N SER A 42 26.37 2.78 -0.50
CA SER A 42 25.75 3.81 -1.34
C SER A 42 26.39 5.19 -1.13
N ASP A 43 26.20 6.10 -2.10
CA ASP A 43 26.66 7.49 -2.00
C ASP A 43 25.99 8.21 -0.81
N PRO A 44 26.76 8.72 0.17
CA PRO A 44 26.22 9.39 1.36
C PRO A 44 25.58 10.75 1.06
N ASN A 45 25.73 11.28 -0.16
CA ASN A 45 25.11 12.54 -0.56
C ASN A 45 23.70 12.38 -1.14
N ARG A 46 23.27 11.16 -1.43
CA ARG A 46 21.96 10.85 -2.01
C ARG A 46 20.97 10.40 -0.94
N PRO A 47 19.66 10.33 -1.23
CA PRO A 47 18.68 9.67 -0.36
C PRO A 47 19.08 8.22 -0.05
N ILE A 48 18.50 7.63 1.00
CA ILE A 48 18.79 6.25 1.41
C ILE A 48 18.63 5.29 0.23
N ALA A 49 17.52 5.43 -0.49
CA ALA A 49 17.25 4.73 -1.74
C ALA A 49 16.16 5.50 -2.52
N SER A 50 16.17 5.35 -3.85
CA SER A 50 15.10 5.84 -4.72
C SER A 50 14.51 4.73 -5.61
N PHE A 51 13.18 4.68 -5.69
CA PHE A 51 12.46 3.62 -6.38
C PHE A 51 11.40 4.18 -7.33
N MET A 52 11.24 3.52 -8.49
CA MET A 52 10.08 3.68 -9.37
C MET A 52 9.26 2.39 -9.35
N PHE A 53 8.06 2.42 -8.78
CA PHE A 53 7.14 1.30 -8.70
C PHE A 53 6.14 1.36 -9.86
N LEU A 54 6.21 0.35 -10.73
CA LEU A 54 5.36 0.20 -11.91
C LEU A 54 4.36 -0.93 -11.70
N GLY A 55 3.18 -0.83 -12.28
CA GLY A 55 2.17 -1.88 -12.22
C GLY A 55 0.75 -1.34 -12.19
N PRO A 56 -0.29 -2.19 -12.26
CA PRO A 56 -1.66 -1.75 -12.15
C PRO A 56 -2.01 -1.31 -10.73
N THR A 57 -3.24 -0.82 -10.53
CA THR A 57 -3.70 -0.41 -9.19
C THR A 57 -4.01 -1.62 -8.32
N GLY A 58 -3.78 -1.50 -7.01
CA GLY A 58 -4.20 -2.54 -6.05
C GLY A 58 -3.32 -3.79 -5.97
N VAL A 59 -2.12 -3.79 -6.57
CA VAL A 59 -1.17 -4.92 -6.52
C VAL A 59 -0.18 -4.90 -5.34
N GLY A 60 -0.17 -3.82 -4.55
CA GLY A 60 0.66 -3.74 -3.33
C GLY A 60 1.71 -2.62 -3.32
N LYS A 61 1.80 -1.77 -4.35
CA LYS A 61 2.74 -0.62 -4.41
C LYS A 61 2.73 0.23 -3.14
N THR A 62 1.55 0.75 -2.77
CA THR A 62 1.38 1.58 -1.56
C THR A 62 1.53 0.78 -0.26
N GLU A 63 1.22 -0.52 -0.27
CA GLU A 63 1.38 -1.34 0.93
C GLU A 63 2.85 -1.59 1.24
N LEU A 64 3.68 -1.84 0.21
CA LEU A 64 5.13 -1.95 0.37
C LEU A 64 5.72 -0.65 0.90
N THR A 65 5.26 0.50 0.42
CA THR A 65 5.68 1.81 0.96
C THR A 65 5.38 1.94 2.46
N LYS A 66 4.18 1.56 2.90
CA LYS A 66 3.79 1.64 4.33
C LYS A 66 4.56 0.65 5.18
N ALA A 67 4.70 -0.60 4.71
CA ALA A 67 5.48 -1.63 5.37
C ALA A 67 6.93 -1.18 5.54
N LEU A 68 7.51 -0.56 4.51
CA LEU A 68 8.86 0.00 4.57
C LEU A 68 8.98 1.18 5.53
N ALA A 69 7.98 2.08 5.59
CA ALA A 69 7.99 3.19 6.54
C ALA A 69 7.93 2.68 7.99
N GLY A 70 7.04 1.73 8.27
CA GLY A 70 6.97 1.07 9.58
C GLY A 70 8.27 0.34 9.93
N PHE A 71 8.85 -0.39 8.98
CA PHE A 71 10.11 -1.11 9.20
C PHE A 71 11.31 -0.18 9.39
N MET A 72 11.42 0.93 8.66
CA MET A 72 12.61 1.79 8.69
C MET A 72 12.60 2.82 9.81
N PHE A 73 11.41 3.27 10.21
CA PHE A 73 11.24 4.42 11.11
C PHE A 73 10.35 4.11 12.32
N ASP A 74 9.97 2.85 12.53
CA ASP A 74 9.10 2.40 13.61
C ASP A 74 7.75 3.15 13.68
N ASP A 75 7.35 3.77 12.57
CA ASP A 75 6.15 4.59 12.46
C ASP A 75 5.67 4.66 11.01
N GLU A 76 4.52 4.08 10.71
CA GLU A 76 3.90 4.22 9.38
C GLU A 76 3.58 5.67 9.02
N LYS A 77 3.37 6.55 10.01
CA LYS A 77 3.16 7.99 9.79
C LYS A 77 4.44 8.70 9.33
N ALA A 78 5.58 8.01 9.29
CA ALA A 78 6.77 8.47 8.58
C ALA A 78 6.61 8.45 7.06
N LEU A 79 5.52 7.87 6.55
CA LEU A 79 5.11 8.01 5.17
C LEU A 79 4.50 9.39 4.91
N ILE A 80 5.21 10.21 4.14
CA ILE A 80 4.68 11.45 3.56
C ILE A 80 4.24 11.13 2.14
N ARG A 81 2.93 11.15 1.90
CA ARG A 81 2.34 10.93 0.58
C ARG A 81 2.08 12.26 -0.11
N VAL A 82 2.48 12.36 -1.37
CA VAL A 82 2.28 13.51 -2.23
C VAL A 82 1.60 13.02 -3.52
N ASP A 83 0.36 13.44 -3.76
CA ASP A 83 -0.38 13.09 -4.96
C ASP A 83 0.04 14.00 -6.12
N MET A 84 0.63 13.43 -7.17
CA MET A 84 1.15 14.20 -8.31
C MET A 84 0.06 14.74 -9.23
N SER A 85 -1.18 14.29 -9.08
CA SER A 85 -2.33 14.91 -9.73
C SER A 85 -2.59 16.33 -9.20
N GLU A 86 -2.18 16.65 -7.97
CA GLU A 86 -2.26 18.02 -7.43
C GLU A 86 -1.21 18.96 -8.05
N TYR A 87 -0.23 18.40 -8.77
CA TYR A 87 0.93 19.11 -9.33
C TYR A 87 0.95 19.10 -10.86
N MET A 88 -0.20 18.91 -11.51
CA MET A 88 -0.34 18.88 -12.97
C MET A 88 -0.07 20.24 -13.64
N GLU A 89 -0.32 21.34 -12.91
CA GLU A 89 -0.25 22.70 -13.46
C GLU A 89 1.03 23.40 -13.04
N LYS A 90 1.63 24.20 -13.93
CA LYS A 90 2.90 24.89 -13.67
C LYS A 90 2.93 25.68 -12.34
N HIS A 91 1.86 26.40 -12.01
CA HIS A 91 1.83 27.22 -10.80
C HIS A 91 1.74 26.39 -9.51
N SER A 92 1.19 25.16 -9.57
CA SER A 92 1.09 24.26 -8.42
C SER A 92 2.45 23.72 -7.96
N VAL A 93 3.46 23.72 -8.84
CA VAL A 93 4.85 23.34 -8.53
C VAL A 93 5.43 24.20 -7.40
N SER A 94 5.05 25.48 -7.34
CA SER A 94 5.45 26.38 -6.26
C SER A 94 4.99 25.89 -4.88
N LYS A 95 3.93 25.09 -4.77
CA LYS A 95 3.50 24.51 -3.49
C LYS A 95 4.54 23.53 -2.91
N ILE A 96 5.40 22.93 -3.72
CA ILE A 96 6.45 21.99 -3.26
C ILE A 96 7.55 22.73 -2.49
N ILE A 97 8.03 23.85 -3.07
CA ILE A 97 9.22 24.59 -2.59
C ILE A 97 8.88 25.95 -1.93
N GLY A 98 7.64 26.39 -2.03
CA GLY A 98 7.16 27.70 -1.57
C GLY A 98 7.06 28.70 -2.72
N ALA A 99 6.25 29.75 -2.52
CA ALA A 99 6.16 30.84 -3.48
C ALA A 99 7.42 31.73 -3.42
N PRO A 100 7.90 32.26 -4.57
CA PRO A 100 9.00 33.20 -4.60
C PRO A 100 8.70 34.48 -3.81
N PRO A 101 9.75 35.23 -3.40
CA PRO A 101 9.57 36.55 -2.81
C PRO A 101 8.69 37.48 -3.65
N GLY A 102 7.68 38.09 -3.03
CA GLY A 102 6.74 39.01 -3.68
C GLY A 102 5.44 38.36 -4.19
N TYR A 103 5.24 37.05 -4.03
CA TYR A 103 3.99 36.37 -4.37
C TYR A 103 3.14 36.04 -3.12
N VAL A 104 1.83 35.91 -3.30
CA VAL A 104 0.91 35.45 -2.23
C VAL A 104 1.31 34.03 -1.80
N GLY A 105 1.38 33.79 -0.50
CA GLY A 105 1.84 32.51 0.07
C GLY A 105 3.36 32.42 0.22
N HIS A 106 4.13 33.49 0.00
CA HIS A 106 5.59 33.48 0.26
C HIS A 106 5.93 33.23 1.75
N GLU A 107 5.09 33.73 2.67
CA GLU A 107 5.23 33.47 4.10
C GLU A 107 5.08 31.97 4.43
N GLU A 108 4.25 31.25 3.67
CA GLU A 108 4.05 29.82 3.78
C GLU A 108 5.21 29.09 3.07
N GLY A 109 6.03 28.35 3.81
CA GLY A 109 7.10 27.54 3.21
C GLY A 109 6.55 26.49 2.24
N GLY A 110 7.42 25.86 1.45
CA GLY A 110 6.99 24.75 0.59
C GLY A 110 6.42 23.59 1.40
N ALA A 111 5.29 23.05 0.97
CA ALA A 111 4.59 21.97 1.67
C ALA A 111 5.52 20.75 1.86
N LEU A 112 6.24 20.36 0.82
CA LEU A 112 7.18 19.23 0.91
C LEU A 112 8.44 19.60 1.70
N THR A 113 9.04 20.77 1.42
CA THR A 113 10.28 21.18 2.07
C THR A 113 10.11 21.37 3.57
N GLU A 114 8.98 21.91 4.03
CA GLU A 114 8.67 22.03 5.46
C GLU A 114 8.43 20.67 6.13
N LEU A 115 7.66 19.77 5.49
CA LEU A 115 7.41 18.44 6.03
C LEU A 115 8.72 17.66 6.24
N VAL A 116 9.62 17.68 5.26
CA VAL A 116 10.92 17.00 5.35
C VAL A 116 11.86 17.70 6.33
N ARG A 117 11.81 19.03 6.43
CA ARG A 117 12.59 19.78 7.43
C ARG A 117 12.17 19.40 8.86
N HIS A 118 10.88 19.20 9.10
CA HIS A 118 10.36 18.75 10.39
C HIS A 118 10.57 17.25 10.63
N ARG A 119 10.55 16.44 9.57
CA ARG A 119 10.71 14.99 9.63
C ARG A 119 11.70 14.49 8.56
N PRO A 120 13.01 14.61 8.81
CA PRO A 120 14.04 14.25 7.83
C PRO A 120 14.20 12.74 7.63
N TYR A 121 13.66 11.93 8.56
CA TYR A 121 13.59 10.47 8.49
C TYR A 121 12.18 10.07 8.06
N ALA A 122 12.00 9.88 6.75
CA ALA A 122 10.69 9.66 6.16
C ALA A 122 10.77 8.82 4.89
N VAL A 123 9.66 8.15 4.58
CA VAL A 123 9.41 7.61 3.24
C VAL A 123 8.57 8.63 2.50
N LEU A 124 9.06 9.11 1.36
CA LEU A 124 8.35 10.05 0.48
C LEU A 124 7.72 9.25 -0.66
N LEU A 125 6.38 9.24 -0.72
CA LEU A 125 5.64 8.59 -1.81
C LEU A 125 5.08 9.66 -2.75
N PHE A 126 5.62 9.72 -3.96
CA PHE A 126 5.10 10.51 -5.07
C PHE A 126 4.16 9.63 -5.90
N ASP A 127 2.85 9.81 -5.70
CA ASP A 127 1.84 8.95 -6.31
C ASP A 127 1.42 9.45 -7.69
N GLU A 128 1.26 8.54 -8.66
CA GLU A 128 0.92 8.83 -10.05
C GLU A 128 1.86 9.85 -10.72
N ILE A 129 3.17 9.61 -10.61
CA ILE A 129 4.22 10.54 -11.04
C ILE A 129 4.14 10.97 -12.51
N GLU A 130 3.56 10.16 -13.39
CA GLU A 130 3.30 10.52 -14.79
C GLU A 130 2.32 11.69 -14.97
N LYS A 131 1.55 12.06 -13.94
CA LYS A 131 0.61 13.18 -13.96
C LYS A 131 1.30 14.51 -13.65
N ALA A 132 2.46 14.49 -13.01
CA ALA A 132 3.15 15.70 -12.58
C ALA A 132 3.53 16.60 -13.76
N HIS A 133 3.50 17.92 -13.53
CA HIS A 133 4.06 18.88 -14.47
C HIS A 133 5.57 18.64 -14.68
N PRO A 134 6.14 18.82 -15.89
CA PRO A 134 7.56 18.60 -16.18
C PRO A 134 8.55 19.30 -15.23
N GLU A 135 8.19 20.45 -14.66
CA GLU A 135 9.05 21.18 -13.71
C GLU A 135 9.21 20.47 -12.36
N VAL A 136 8.29 19.58 -11.97
CA VAL A 136 8.43 18.76 -10.75
C VAL A 136 9.65 17.84 -10.87
N PHE A 137 9.90 17.27 -12.05
CA PHE A 137 11.04 16.38 -12.26
C PHE A 137 12.39 17.09 -12.09
N ASN A 138 12.48 18.38 -12.43
CA ASN A 138 13.69 19.17 -12.20
C ASN A 138 14.00 19.32 -10.70
N ILE A 139 12.95 19.51 -9.90
CA ILE A 139 13.06 19.57 -8.44
C ILE A 139 13.48 18.20 -7.89
N LEU A 140 12.85 17.13 -8.36
CA LEU A 140 13.18 15.77 -7.93
C LEU A 140 14.59 15.35 -8.34
N LEU A 141 15.07 15.74 -9.52
CA LEU A 141 16.47 15.52 -9.94
C LEU A 141 17.46 16.09 -8.93
N GLN A 142 17.23 17.32 -8.45
CA GLN A 142 18.08 17.93 -7.43
C GLN A 142 18.11 17.09 -6.14
N VAL A 143 16.94 16.58 -5.72
CA VAL A 143 16.81 15.73 -4.54
C VAL A 143 17.54 14.40 -4.74
N LEU A 144 17.37 13.75 -5.90
CA LEU A 144 17.96 12.45 -6.22
C LEU A 144 19.49 12.52 -6.40
N ASP A 145 20.01 13.65 -6.87
CA ASP A 145 21.44 13.85 -7.13
C ASP A 145 22.21 14.34 -5.90
N ALA A 146 21.69 15.36 -5.23
CA ALA A 146 22.40 16.06 -4.16
C ALA A 146 21.87 15.75 -2.76
N GLY A 147 20.79 14.97 -2.65
CA GLY A 147 20.10 14.66 -1.39
C GLY A 147 19.63 15.92 -0.66
N THR A 148 19.49 17.04 -1.36
CA THR A 148 19.12 18.33 -0.77
C THR A 148 18.28 19.13 -1.74
N LEU A 149 17.38 19.96 -1.21
CA LEU A 149 16.52 20.84 -1.98
C LEU A 149 16.57 22.24 -1.38
N THR A 150 16.71 23.25 -2.22
CA THR A 150 16.65 24.65 -1.78
C THR A 150 15.23 25.14 -1.97
N ASP A 151 14.62 25.64 -0.89
CA ASP A 151 13.27 26.21 -0.95
C ASP A 151 13.28 27.64 -1.53
N ALA A 152 12.10 28.21 -1.76
CA ALA A 152 11.96 29.56 -2.31
C ALA A 152 12.48 30.69 -1.40
N LYS A 153 12.77 30.39 -0.12
CA LYS A 153 13.40 31.31 0.84
C LYS A 153 14.92 31.13 0.91
N GLY A 154 15.50 30.26 0.06
CA GLY A 154 16.93 29.97 0.04
C GLY A 154 17.40 29.00 1.13
N ARG A 155 16.48 28.37 1.88
CA ARG A 155 16.83 27.40 2.92
C ARG A 155 17.11 26.04 2.28
N LYS A 156 18.22 25.42 2.67
CA LYS A 156 18.62 24.09 2.19
C LYS A 156 18.02 23.01 3.08
N VAL A 157 17.15 22.18 2.53
CA VAL A 157 16.49 21.06 3.21
C VAL A 157 17.22 19.75 2.88
N ASN A 158 17.43 18.89 3.88
CA ASN A 158 18.16 17.63 3.74
C ASN A 158 17.21 16.44 3.52
N PHE A 159 17.43 15.72 2.42
CA PHE A 159 16.69 14.52 2.01
C PHE A 159 17.53 13.23 2.09
N ARG A 160 18.80 13.29 2.53
CA ARG A 160 19.71 12.12 2.59
C ARG A 160 19.20 10.98 3.47
N ASN A 161 18.39 11.31 4.47
CA ASN A 161 17.78 10.34 5.39
C ASN A 161 16.37 9.88 4.96
N THR A 162 15.97 10.20 3.72
CA THR A 162 14.67 9.81 3.18
C THR A 162 14.79 8.62 2.23
N ILE A 163 13.71 7.85 2.12
CA ILE A 163 13.52 6.87 1.04
C ILE A 163 12.50 7.47 0.07
N ILE A 164 12.83 7.53 -1.21
CA ILE A 164 11.99 8.13 -2.23
C ILE A 164 11.33 7.03 -3.05
N ILE A 165 10.01 6.99 -3.08
CA ILE A 165 9.23 6.06 -3.88
C ILE A 165 8.34 6.87 -4.80
N MET A 166 8.37 6.54 -6.09
CA MET A 166 7.46 7.06 -7.09
C MET A 166 6.61 5.91 -7.58
N THR A 167 5.29 6.08 -7.64
CA THR A 167 4.40 5.09 -8.26
C THR A 167 3.94 5.61 -9.61
N SER A 168 3.91 4.70 -10.59
CA SER A 168 3.37 4.99 -11.91
C SER A 168 2.50 3.83 -12.39
N ASN A 169 1.49 4.17 -13.18
CA ASN A 169 0.69 3.19 -13.91
C ASN A 169 1.13 3.11 -15.39
N VAL A 170 2.23 3.77 -15.77
CA VAL A 170 2.82 3.68 -17.11
C VAL A 170 3.18 2.23 -17.43
N GLY A 171 2.73 1.77 -18.60
CA GLY A 171 2.98 0.41 -19.08
C GLY A 171 2.16 -0.69 -18.38
N ALA A 172 1.22 -0.35 -17.50
CA ALA A 172 0.39 -1.34 -16.80
C ALA A 172 -0.34 -2.30 -17.75
N GLN A 173 -0.81 -1.81 -18.90
CA GLN A 173 -1.47 -2.64 -19.92
C GLN A 173 -0.58 -3.73 -20.53
N TYR A 174 0.75 -3.58 -20.46
CA TYR A 174 1.70 -4.59 -20.94
C TYR A 174 2.04 -5.58 -19.83
N ILE A 175 2.09 -5.11 -18.58
CA ILE A 175 2.25 -5.96 -17.39
C ILE A 175 1.07 -6.94 -17.28
N ASP A 176 -0.16 -6.47 -17.56
CA ASP A 176 -1.34 -7.33 -17.59
C ASP A 176 -1.22 -8.48 -18.60
N LYS A 177 -0.58 -8.23 -19.75
CA LYS A 177 -0.35 -9.24 -20.79
C LYS A 177 0.78 -10.21 -20.40
N MET A 178 1.82 -9.74 -19.72
CA MET A 178 2.93 -10.59 -19.24
C MET A 178 2.41 -11.73 -18.37
N GLU A 179 1.54 -11.42 -17.42
CA GLU A 179 0.97 -12.40 -16.50
C GLU A 179 0.02 -13.39 -17.19
N GLN A 180 -0.86 -12.92 -18.08
CA GLN A 180 -1.76 -13.81 -18.83
C GLN A 180 -1.00 -14.86 -19.64
N LEU A 181 0.13 -14.49 -20.24
CA LEU A 181 0.99 -15.38 -21.02
C LEU A 181 1.74 -16.37 -20.11
N GLY A 182 2.14 -15.95 -18.90
CA GLY A 182 2.76 -16.80 -17.89
C GLY A 182 1.84 -17.87 -17.29
N PHE A 183 0.54 -17.58 -17.15
CA PHE A 183 -0.44 -18.56 -16.62
C PHE A 183 -1.07 -19.46 -17.70
N ALA A 184 -1.31 -18.93 -18.90
CA ALA A 184 -2.02 -19.67 -19.97
C ALA A 184 -1.10 -20.62 -20.75
N THR A 185 0.21 -20.39 -20.75
CA THR A 185 1.13 -21.09 -21.64
C THR A 185 2.46 -21.40 -20.94
N ARG A 186 2.57 -22.60 -20.35
CA ARG A 186 3.88 -23.26 -20.18
C ARG A 186 4.33 -23.91 -21.50
N GLY A 187 4.21 -23.16 -22.60
CA GLY A 187 4.52 -23.62 -23.95
C GLY A 187 5.80 -23.00 -24.49
N VAL A 188 6.28 -23.53 -25.62
CA VAL A 188 7.40 -22.95 -26.38
C VAL A 188 6.97 -21.57 -26.92
N GLY A 189 7.52 -20.49 -26.36
CA GLY A 189 7.21 -19.10 -26.77
C GLY A 189 6.87 -18.13 -25.63
N ALA A 190 6.50 -18.63 -24.45
CA ALA A 190 6.10 -17.79 -23.30
C ALA A 190 7.23 -16.87 -22.81
N GLU A 191 8.48 -17.32 -22.91
CA GLU A 191 9.66 -16.53 -22.56
C GLU A 191 9.90 -15.37 -23.54
N ALA A 192 9.69 -15.61 -24.85
CA ALA A 192 9.78 -14.56 -25.87
C ALA A 192 8.69 -13.50 -25.69
N ASP A 193 7.48 -13.93 -25.34
CA ASP A 193 6.35 -13.05 -25.06
C ASP A 193 6.57 -12.18 -23.81
N TYR A 194 7.13 -12.76 -22.75
CA TYR A 194 7.53 -12.04 -21.54
C TYR A 194 8.58 -10.96 -21.85
N VAL A 195 9.62 -11.31 -22.61
CA VAL A 195 10.67 -10.37 -23.04
C VAL A 195 10.07 -9.21 -23.85
N MET A 196 9.25 -9.51 -24.85
CA MET A 196 8.61 -8.46 -25.67
C MET A 196 7.72 -7.51 -24.86
N ALA A 197 7.00 -8.04 -23.86
CA ALA A 197 6.15 -7.19 -23.04
C ALA A 197 6.95 -6.35 -22.04
N LYS A 198 8.07 -6.87 -21.51
CA LYS A 198 9.02 -6.09 -20.72
C LYS A 198 9.63 -4.96 -21.55
N GLU A 199 10.05 -5.21 -22.78
CA GLU A 199 10.55 -4.17 -23.70
C GLU A 199 9.53 -3.06 -23.93
N LYS A 200 8.24 -3.40 -24.03
CA LYS A 200 7.16 -2.40 -24.16
C LYS A 200 6.96 -1.56 -22.90
N VAL A 201 7.13 -2.15 -21.71
CA VAL A 201 7.15 -1.38 -20.45
C VAL A 201 8.33 -0.41 -20.43
N GLU A 202 9.52 -0.88 -20.78
CA GLU A 202 10.72 -0.04 -20.86
C GLU A 202 10.59 1.10 -21.89
N GLN A 203 10.00 0.81 -23.05
CA GLN A 203 9.71 1.84 -24.04
C GLN A 203 8.71 2.87 -23.51
N SER A 204 7.64 2.43 -22.87
CA SER A 204 6.63 3.32 -22.27
C SER A 204 7.24 4.25 -21.21
N LEU A 205 8.22 3.77 -20.44
CA LEU A 205 8.97 4.60 -19.50
C LEU A 205 9.81 5.66 -20.20
N LYS A 206 10.56 5.29 -21.24
CA LYS A 206 11.41 6.21 -22.01
C LYS A 206 10.58 7.27 -22.74
N ASP A 207 9.37 6.93 -23.15
CA ASP A 207 8.44 7.86 -23.79
C ASP A 207 7.82 8.84 -22.76
N SER A 208 7.61 8.38 -21.52
CA SER A 208 6.96 9.18 -20.46
C SER A 208 7.96 10.01 -19.64
N PHE A 209 9.19 9.51 -19.46
CA PHE A 209 10.20 10.12 -18.60
C PHE A 209 11.52 10.26 -19.35
N ARG A 210 12.21 11.37 -19.07
CA ARG A 210 13.52 11.64 -19.66
C ARG A 210 14.56 10.65 -19.14
N PRO A 211 15.51 10.18 -19.98
CA PRO A 211 16.57 9.27 -19.54
C PRO A 211 17.38 9.81 -18.36
N GLU A 212 17.62 11.12 -18.31
CA GLU A 212 18.32 11.79 -17.21
C GLU A 212 17.64 11.55 -15.86
N PHE A 213 16.30 11.52 -15.81
CA PHE A 213 15.55 11.24 -14.60
C PHE A 213 15.62 9.76 -14.22
N LEU A 214 15.39 8.87 -15.18
CA LEU A 214 15.42 7.42 -14.96
C LEU A 214 16.79 6.95 -14.43
N ASN A 215 17.88 7.54 -14.93
CA ASN A 215 19.24 7.21 -14.50
C ASN A 215 19.58 7.65 -13.06
N ARG A 216 18.71 8.44 -12.40
CA ARG A 216 18.87 8.84 -10.98
C ARG A 216 18.04 8.01 -10.02
N ILE A 217 17.27 7.07 -10.54
CA ILE A 217 16.48 6.13 -9.75
C ILE A 217 17.35 4.90 -9.51
N ASP A 218 17.48 4.46 -8.26
CA ASP A 218 18.35 3.34 -7.93
C ASP A 218 17.76 2.02 -8.46
N GLU A 219 16.44 1.84 -8.35
CA GLU A 219 15.75 0.64 -8.82
C GLU A 219 14.40 0.97 -9.46
N ILE A 220 14.14 0.43 -10.66
CA ILE A 220 12.82 0.41 -11.29
C ILE A 220 12.22 -0.98 -11.06
N ILE A 221 11.08 -1.03 -10.37
CA ILE A 221 10.47 -2.25 -9.86
C ILE A 221 9.09 -2.42 -10.47
N ILE A 222 8.90 -3.54 -11.18
CA ILE A 222 7.63 -3.94 -11.77
C ILE A 222 6.88 -4.81 -10.77
N PHE A 223 5.66 -4.42 -10.43
CA PHE A 223 4.73 -5.20 -9.60
C PHE A 223 3.86 -6.06 -10.49
N ASN A 224 3.77 -7.33 -10.13
CA ASN A 224 3.01 -8.33 -10.87
C ASN A 224 1.53 -8.27 -10.49
N ILE A 225 0.66 -8.81 -11.36
CA ILE A 225 -0.73 -9.04 -10.97
C ILE A 225 -0.74 -10.07 -9.83
N LEU A 226 -1.74 -9.94 -8.95
CA LEU A 226 -1.89 -10.85 -7.82
C LEU A 226 -2.47 -12.18 -8.30
N SER A 227 -1.76 -13.28 -8.03
CA SER A 227 -2.28 -14.62 -8.26
C SER A 227 -3.52 -14.89 -7.37
N PRO A 228 -4.42 -15.82 -7.75
CA PRO A 228 -5.56 -16.19 -6.92
C PRO A 228 -5.17 -16.63 -5.50
N ASP A 229 -4.03 -17.30 -5.35
CA ASP A 229 -3.50 -17.72 -4.06
C ASP A 229 -3.02 -16.52 -3.24
N ALA A 230 -2.32 -15.56 -3.86
CA ALA A 230 -1.91 -14.31 -3.22
C ALA A 230 -3.14 -13.51 -2.75
N VAL A 231 -4.18 -13.42 -3.57
CA VAL A 231 -5.45 -12.76 -3.19
C VAL A 231 -6.07 -13.44 -1.97
N LYS A 232 -6.11 -14.77 -1.94
CA LYS A 232 -6.65 -15.52 -0.81
C LYS A 232 -5.87 -15.28 0.49
N GLU A 233 -4.55 -15.18 0.41
CA GLU A 233 -3.71 -14.83 1.54
C GLU A 233 -3.95 -13.39 2.00
N ILE A 234 -4.10 -12.43 1.08
CA ILE A 234 -4.48 -11.04 1.40
C ILE A 234 -5.83 -10.98 2.13
N VAL A 235 -6.82 -11.77 1.69
CA VAL A 235 -8.09 -11.91 2.41
C VAL A 235 -7.84 -12.41 3.83
N GLY A 236 -6.96 -13.39 4.00
CA GLY A 236 -6.52 -13.89 5.31
C GLY A 236 -6.04 -12.77 6.23
N ILE A 237 -5.13 -11.93 5.74
CA ILE A 237 -4.58 -10.79 6.48
C ILE A 237 -5.68 -9.79 6.86
N GLN A 238 -6.51 -9.36 5.91
CA GLN A 238 -7.57 -8.37 6.18
C GLN A 238 -8.65 -8.90 7.13
N VAL A 239 -8.99 -10.18 7.02
CA VAL A 239 -9.93 -10.85 7.92
C VAL A 239 -9.36 -10.95 9.33
N LYS A 240 -8.05 -11.22 9.47
CA LYS A 240 -7.39 -11.27 10.78
C LYS A 240 -7.51 -9.92 11.52
N GLU A 241 -7.31 -8.80 10.84
CA GLU A 241 -7.52 -7.46 11.44
C GLU A 241 -8.95 -7.27 11.97
N VAL A 242 -9.94 -7.82 11.27
CA VAL A 242 -11.35 -7.79 11.69
C VAL A 242 -11.56 -8.65 12.94
N VAL A 243 -11.00 -9.86 12.95
CA VAL A 243 -11.08 -10.78 14.10
C VAL A 243 -10.46 -10.15 15.33
N GLU A 244 -9.26 -9.55 15.22
CA GLU A 244 -8.57 -8.87 16.32
C GLU A 244 -9.38 -7.69 16.86
N ARG A 245 -9.99 -6.89 15.98
CA ARG A 245 -10.84 -5.76 16.38
C ARG A 245 -12.08 -6.21 17.15
N LEU A 246 -12.67 -7.34 16.78
CA LEU A 246 -13.83 -7.90 17.49
C LEU A 246 -13.42 -8.60 18.79
N ALA A 247 -12.24 -9.21 18.83
CA ALA A 247 -11.68 -9.78 20.06
C ALA A 247 -11.51 -8.70 21.15
N GLY A 248 -11.11 -7.48 20.77
CA GLY A 248 -11.08 -6.33 21.68
C GLY A 248 -12.45 -5.90 22.25
N LYS A 249 -13.55 -6.48 21.75
CA LYS A 249 -14.92 -6.32 22.27
C LYS A 249 -15.46 -7.61 22.91
N ASP A 250 -14.59 -8.54 23.26
CA ASP A 250 -14.94 -9.88 23.77
C ASP A 250 -15.83 -10.69 22.80
N ILE A 251 -15.65 -10.51 21.49
CA ILE A 251 -16.39 -11.24 20.45
C ILE A 251 -15.44 -12.14 19.68
N THR A 252 -15.68 -13.44 19.74
CA THR A 252 -14.96 -14.43 18.94
C THR A 252 -15.60 -14.52 17.56
N LEU A 253 -14.90 -14.07 16.52
CA LEU A 253 -15.30 -14.29 15.13
C LEU A 253 -14.59 -15.54 14.58
N ALA A 254 -15.33 -16.62 14.38
CA ALA A 254 -14.83 -17.84 13.75
C ALA A 254 -15.26 -17.88 12.28
N ILE A 255 -14.32 -18.13 11.37
CA ILE A 255 -14.60 -18.09 9.92
C ILE A 255 -14.17 -19.41 9.30
N ASN A 256 -15.09 -20.05 8.57
CA ASN A 256 -14.82 -21.29 7.86
C ASN A 256 -13.83 -21.05 6.69
N PRO A 257 -12.83 -21.92 6.45
CA PRO A 257 -11.93 -21.85 5.27
C PRO A 257 -12.60 -21.58 3.91
N ALA A 258 -13.83 -22.06 3.71
CA ALA A 258 -14.59 -21.82 2.47
C ALA A 258 -14.89 -20.32 2.21
N VAL A 259 -15.06 -19.53 3.27
CA VAL A 259 -15.31 -18.08 3.22
C VAL A 259 -14.15 -17.34 2.55
N TYR A 260 -12.90 -17.72 2.85
CA TYR A 260 -11.72 -17.07 2.28
C TYR A 260 -11.65 -17.27 0.77
N GLY A 261 -11.94 -18.48 0.29
CA GLY A 261 -11.99 -18.78 -1.14
C GLY A 261 -13.10 -18.01 -1.86
N TYR A 262 -14.28 -17.90 -1.24
CA TYR A 262 -15.38 -17.12 -1.79
C TYR A 262 -15.04 -15.63 -1.90
N LEU A 263 -14.51 -15.03 -0.82
CA LEU A 263 -14.10 -13.61 -0.80
C LEU A 263 -12.99 -13.32 -1.82
N ALA A 264 -12.01 -14.22 -1.94
CA ALA A 264 -10.96 -14.08 -2.93
C ALA A 264 -11.52 -14.11 -4.35
N LYS A 265 -12.46 -15.01 -4.64
CA LYS A 265 -13.08 -15.11 -5.96
C LYS A 265 -13.99 -13.91 -6.29
N GLU A 266 -14.83 -13.47 -5.36
CA GLU A 266 -15.78 -12.37 -5.60
C GLU A 266 -15.07 -11.01 -5.60
N GLY A 267 -14.05 -10.83 -4.78
CA GLY A 267 -13.35 -9.55 -4.63
C GLY A 267 -12.10 -9.38 -5.50
N TYR A 268 -11.70 -10.41 -6.26
CA TYR A 268 -10.62 -10.30 -7.24
C TYR A 268 -11.11 -9.68 -8.54
N ASN A 269 -10.44 -8.61 -8.95
CA ASN A 269 -10.57 -8.06 -10.29
C ASN A 269 -9.16 -7.80 -10.84
N PRO A 270 -8.77 -8.38 -12.00
CA PRO A 270 -7.45 -8.16 -12.58
C PRO A 270 -7.06 -6.68 -12.74
N HIS A 271 -8.02 -5.79 -13.04
CA HIS A 271 -7.76 -4.36 -13.24
C HIS A 271 -7.62 -3.56 -11.93
N TYR A 272 -8.28 -4.01 -10.85
CA TYR A 272 -8.31 -3.29 -9.56
C TYR A 272 -7.52 -4.01 -8.45
N GLY A 273 -6.91 -5.16 -8.76
CA GLY A 273 -6.16 -5.99 -7.82
C GLY A 273 -6.97 -6.32 -6.56
N ALA A 274 -6.33 -6.19 -5.40
CA ALA A 274 -6.92 -6.45 -4.09
C ALA A 274 -7.76 -5.29 -3.52
N ARG A 275 -7.86 -4.15 -4.23
CA ARG A 275 -8.54 -2.93 -3.73
C ARG A 275 -10.02 -3.17 -3.35
N PRO A 276 -10.82 -3.95 -4.10
CA PRO A 276 -12.22 -4.21 -3.74
C PRO A 276 -12.41 -5.06 -2.48
N LEU A 277 -11.40 -5.85 -2.08
CA LEU A 277 -11.53 -6.84 -0.99
C LEU A 277 -11.96 -6.20 0.33
N ARG A 278 -11.36 -5.06 0.69
CA ARG A 278 -11.68 -4.39 1.95
C ARG A 278 -13.15 -3.99 2.04
N ARG A 279 -13.71 -3.48 0.93
CA ARG A 279 -15.13 -3.12 0.85
C ARG A 279 -16.00 -4.37 0.88
N LEU A 280 -15.61 -5.43 0.16
CA LEU A 280 -16.35 -6.69 0.16
C LEU A 280 -16.42 -7.31 1.57
N ILE A 281 -15.30 -7.36 2.30
CA ILE A 281 -15.24 -7.84 3.69
C ILE A 281 -16.09 -6.94 4.60
N GLN A 282 -16.06 -5.62 4.39
CA GLN A 282 -16.88 -4.69 5.16
C GLN A 282 -18.38 -4.95 4.95
N ASP A 283 -18.82 -5.10 3.71
CA ASP A 283 -20.24 -5.24 3.36
C ASP A 283 -20.77 -6.64 3.73
N LYS A 284 -19.99 -7.69 3.43
CA LYS A 284 -20.41 -9.09 3.60
C LYS A 284 -20.18 -9.63 5.01
N ILE A 285 -19.10 -9.21 5.69
CA ILE A 285 -18.77 -9.69 7.04
C ILE A 285 -19.13 -8.63 8.09
N LEU A 286 -18.43 -7.50 8.12
CA LEU A 286 -18.53 -6.54 9.23
C LEU A 286 -19.95 -6.01 9.42
N THR A 287 -20.60 -5.60 8.33
CA THR A 287 -21.96 -5.01 8.38
C THR A 287 -22.99 -6.03 8.86
N LYS A 288 -22.88 -7.29 8.42
CA LYS A 288 -23.76 -8.38 8.85
C LYS A 288 -23.52 -8.75 10.31
N VAL A 289 -22.26 -8.86 10.73
CA VAL A 289 -21.88 -9.09 12.12
C VAL A 289 -22.43 -7.98 13.02
N ALA A 290 -22.21 -6.71 12.66
CA ALA A 290 -22.72 -5.57 13.43
C ALA A 290 -24.26 -5.59 13.55
N SER A 291 -24.96 -5.88 12.45
CA SER A 291 -26.43 -5.98 12.46
C SER A 291 -26.92 -7.12 13.37
N LEU A 292 -26.22 -8.26 13.39
CA LEU A 292 -26.53 -9.39 14.27
C LEU A 292 -26.23 -9.09 15.73
N MET A 293 -25.14 -8.37 16.02
CA MET A 293 -24.81 -7.93 17.37
C MET A 293 -25.92 -7.03 17.95
N VAL A 294 -26.39 -6.05 17.18
CA VAL A 294 -27.46 -5.13 17.59
C VAL A 294 -28.79 -5.88 17.74
N SER A 295 -29.21 -6.66 16.74
CA SER A 295 -30.52 -7.34 16.76
C SER A 295 -30.63 -8.47 17.79
N ARG A 296 -29.54 -9.21 18.03
CA ARG A 296 -29.52 -10.34 18.99
C ARG A 296 -29.02 -9.95 20.39
N GLY A 297 -28.66 -8.69 20.60
CA GLY A 297 -28.14 -8.17 21.87
C GLY A 297 -26.81 -8.82 22.27
N VAL A 298 -25.98 -9.18 21.31
CA VAL A 298 -24.64 -9.76 21.54
C VAL A 298 -23.63 -8.62 21.50
N LEU A 299 -23.59 -7.87 22.60
CA LEU A 299 -22.70 -6.72 22.75
C LEU A 299 -21.34 -7.11 23.36
N SER A 300 -21.25 -8.26 24.01
CA SER A 300 -20.01 -8.83 24.59
C SER A 300 -20.14 -10.34 24.83
N GLY A 301 -19.02 -11.05 24.83
CA GLY A 301 -18.90 -12.45 25.23
C GLY A 301 -19.55 -13.46 24.28
N GLY A 302 -19.72 -13.15 23.00
CA GLY A 302 -20.38 -14.03 22.03
C GLY A 302 -19.41 -14.64 21.01
N THR A 303 -19.77 -15.80 20.46
CA THR A 303 -19.11 -16.36 19.28
C THR A 303 -20.00 -16.21 18.07
N ILE A 304 -19.45 -15.66 17.00
CA ILE A 304 -20.12 -15.57 15.69
C ILE A 304 -19.33 -16.44 14.72
N THR A 305 -19.98 -17.45 14.15
CA THR A 305 -19.39 -18.32 13.14
C THR A 305 -19.91 -17.91 11.77
N VAL A 306 -19.00 -17.67 10.83
CA VAL A 306 -19.31 -17.33 9.44
C VAL A 306 -19.00 -18.52 8.54
N ASP A 307 -19.97 -18.91 7.71
CA ASP A 307 -19.83 -19.97 6.72
C ASP A 307 -20.43 -19.55 5.37
N VAL A 308 -20.14 -20.32 4.31
CA VAL A 308 -20.72 -20.15 2.98
C VAL A 308 -21.61 -21.35 2.68
N SER A 309 -22.92 -21.11 2.50
CA SER A 309 -23.84 -22.18 2.13
C SER A 309 -23.79 -22.45 0.63
N SER A 310 -23.52 -23.69 0.24
CA SER A 310 -23.73 -24.16 -1.14
C SER A 310 -25.21 -24.43 -1.45
N LYS A 311 -26.08 -24.47 -0.44
CA LYS A 311 -27.50 -24.87 -0.56
C LYS A 311 -28.46 -23.72 -0.82
N ASN A 312 -28.06 -22.48 -0.55
CA ASN A 312 -28.87 -21.29 -0.82
C ASN A 312 -28.30 -20.53 -2.01
N ALA A 313 -28.19 -21.20 -3.16
CA ALA A 313 -28.09 -20.47 -4.41
C ALA A 313 -29.41 -19.71 -4.59
N THR A 314 -29.35 -18.38 -4.50
CA THR A 314 -30.48 -17.54 -4.95
C THR A 314 -30.87 -17.94 -6.38
N PRO A 315 -32.10 -17.64 -6.87
CA PRO A 315 -32.47 -17.89 -8.27
C PRO A 315 -31.51 -17.24 -9.30
N ALA A 316 -30.65 -16.31 -8.84
CA ALA A 316 -29.57 -15.66 -9.57
C ALA A 316 -28.19 -16.34 -9.44
N GLY A 317 -28.07 -17.51 -8.81
CA GLY A 317 -26.84 -18.32 -8.76
C GLY A 317 -25.76 -17.89 -7.74
N GLY A 318 -26.07 -16.99 -6.80
CA GLY A 318 -25.11 -16.54 -5.78
C GLY A 318 -25.06 -17.44 -4.55
N GLN A 319 -23.86 -17.86 -4.13
CA GLN A 319 -23.64 -18.45 -2.78
C GLN A 319 -23.86 -17.37 -1.71
N GLU A 320 -24.52 -17.73 -0.60
CA GLU A 320 -24.88 -16.81 0.48
C GLU A 320 -24.13 -17.14 1.78
N PHE A 321 -23.72 -16.11 2.51
CA PHE A 321 -23.10 -16.24 3.82
C PHE A 321 -24.13 -16.63 4.88
N THR A 322 -23.79 -17.63 5.69
CA THR A 322 -24.56 -17.99 6.88
C THR A 322 -23.80 -17.56 8.13
N PHE A 323 -24.55 -17.05 9.10
CA PHE A 323 -24.01 -16.57 10.37
C PHE A 323 -24.69 -17.31 11.51
N ASP A 324 -23.93 -18.09 12.28
CA ASP A 324 -24.38 -18.70 13.53
C ASP A 324 -23.90 -17.87 14.71
N VAL A 325 -24.80 -17.57 15.65
CA VAL A 325 -24.50 -16.69 16.80
C VAL A 325 -24.75 -17.46 18.08
N LYS A 326 -23.68 -17.73 18.83
CA LYS A 326 -23.72 -18.33 20.16
C LYS A 326 -23.44 -17.26 21.21
N LYS A 327 -24.39 -17.07 22.13
CA LYS A 327 -24.21 -16.19 23.28
C LYS A 327 -23.32 -16.89 24.30
N GLY A 328 -22.28 -16.21 24.82
CA GLY A 328 -21.50 -16.74 25.93
C GLY A 328 -22.35 -16.89 27.19
N GLY A 329 -22.04 -17.93 27.96
CA GLY A 329 -22.69 -18.18 29.24
C GLY A 329 -22.57 -16.96 30.16
N LYS A 330 -23.73 -16.49 30.63
CA LYS A 330 -23.95 -15.41 31.61
C LYS A 330 -22.71 -15.00 32.43
N ARG A 331 -22.24 -13.78 32.17
CA ARG A 331 -21.85 -12.83 33.23
C ARG A 331 -22.19 -11.40 32.83
N MET A 332 -23.47 -11.13 32.59
CA MET A 332 -23.99 -9.76 32.54
C MET A 332 -24.52 -9.37 33.92
N THR A 333 -23.78 -8.53 34.64
CA THR A 333 -24.39 -7.62 35.61
C THR A 333 -25.31 -6.68 34.83
N LYS A 334 -26.58 -6.60 35.26
CA LYS A 334 -27.67 -5.81 34.64
C LYS A 334 -27.37 -4.33 34.38
N ALA A 335 -26.24 -3.80 34.86
CA ALA A 335 -25.92 -2.37 34.84
C ALA A 335 -25.36 -1.85 33.50
N VAL A 336 -24.75 -2.69 32.65
CA VAL A 336 -24.07 -2.21 31.43
C VAL A 336 -25.03 -2.03 30.24
N ALA A 337 -26.11 -2.80 30.19
CA ALA A 337 -27.08 -2.74 29.08
C ALA A 337 -27.89 -1.43 29.04
N SER A 338 -28.11 -0.77 30.18
CA SER A 338 -28.91 0.46 30.22
C SER A 338 -28.14 1.72 29.83
N GLY A 339 -26.82 1.75 30.03
CA GLY A 339 -25.99 2.93 29.71
C GLY A 339 -25.81 3.13 28.21
N ILE A 340 -25.56 2.05 27.46
CA ILE A 340 -25.24 2.13 26.03
C ILE A 340 -26.47 2.49 25.17
N LEU A 341 -27.68 2.09 25.59
CA LEU A 341 -28.92 2.44 24.87
C LEU A 341 -29.33 3.91 25.08
N GLN A 342 -28.86 4.59 26.14
CA GLN A 342 -29.12 6.02 26.33
C GLN A 342 -28.19 6.93 25.51
N GLU A 343 -27.00 6.46 25.14
CA GLU A 343 -26.02 7.25 24.38
C GLU A 343 -26.31 7.30 22.87
N VAL A 344 -27.09 6.36 22.33
CA VAL A 344 -27.48 6.33 20.90
C VAL A 344 -28.77 7.15 20.64
N ALA A 345 -29.44 7.62 21.70
CA ALA A 345 -30.69 8.38 21.63
C ALA A 345 -30.49 9.91 21.82
N ARG A 346 -29.25 10.39 21.85
CA ARG A 346 -28.86 11.81 21.78
C ARG A 346 -27.97 12.02 20.57
#